data_AF-A0A7C5KN18-F1
#
_entry.id   AF-A0A7C5KN18-F1
#
_cell.length_a   1.000
_cell.length_b   1.000
_cell.length_c   1.000
_cell.angle_alpha   90.00
_cell.angle_beta   90.00
_cell.angle_gamma   90.00
#
_symmetry.space_group_name_H-M   'P 1'
#
loop_
_entity.id
_entity.type
_entity.pdbx_description
1 polymer ?
#
loop_
_entity_poly.entity_id
_entity_poly.type
_entity_poly.pdbx_seq_one_letter_code
_entity_poly.pdbx_strand_id
1 'polypeptide(L)'
;MPVNLPNLITIARILLVPVIIWLIVSGAYLAAFVAFIAAGISDGVDGFIAKKFRLQTKLGAWLDPLADKLLLVAIYLSLGFLKELPAWLVIL
;
A
#
# COMPACT_ATOMS: atom_id res chain seq x y z
N MET A 1 -13.48 -5.15 -19.46
CA MET A 1 -13.40 -3.76 -18.93
C MET A 1 -11.92 -3.37 -18.96
N PRO A 2 -11.52 -2.29 -19.64
CA PRO A 2 -10.09 -2.05 -19.88
C PRO A 2 -9.38 -1.77 -18.55
N VAL A 3 -8.29 -2.48 -18.31
CA VAL A 3 -7.36 -2.20 -17.22
C VAL A 3 -6.57 -0.97 -17.65
N ASN A 4 -6.70 0.11 -16.87
CA ASN A 4 -6.01 1.37 -17.16
C ASN A 4 -4.73 1.45 -16.32
N LEU A 5 -3.81 2.32 -16.73
CA LEU A 5 -2.53 2.54 -16.05
C LEU A 5 -2.68 2.78 -14.52
N PRO A 6 -3.65 3.59 -14.02
CA PRO A 6 -3.86 3.75 -12.58
C PRO A 6 -4.17 2.43 -11.86
N ASN A 7 -5.06 1.60 -12.42
CA ASN A 7 -5.43 0.32 -11.81
C ASN A 7 -4.23 -0.64 -11.72
N LEU A 8 -3.32 -0.60 -12.70
CA LEU A 8 -2.11 -1.42 -12.67
C LEU A 8 -1.16 -0.98 -11.54
N ILE A 9 -1.07 0.33 -11.27
CA ILE A 9 -0.29 0.88 -10.16
C ILE A 9 -0.91 0.46 -8.82
N THR A 10 -2.24 0.54 -8.66
CA THR A 10 -2.93 0.07 -7.46
C THR A 10 -2.69 -1.44 -7.22
N ILE A 11 -2.77 -2.26 -8.27
CA ILE A 11 -2.48 -3.71 -8.18
C ILE A 11 -1.02 -3.96 -7.79
N ALA A 12 -0.08 -3.23 -8.40
CA ALA A 12 1.33 -3.34 -8.05
C ALA A 12 1.57 -2.99 -6.58
N ARG A 13 0.85 -1.99 -6.04
CA ARG A 13 0.90 -1.61 -4.62
C ARG A 13 0.40 -2.74 -3.72
N ILE A 14 -0.71 -3.39 -4.08
CA ILE A 14 -1.22 -4.55 -3.34
C ILE A 14 -0.19 -5.68 -3.31
N LEU A 15 0.50 -5.94 -4.42
CA LEU A 15 1.57 -6.93 -4.50
C LEU A 15 2.84 -6.52 -3.72
N LEU A 16 3.05 -5.23 -3.51
CA LEU A 16 4.17 -4.72 -2.72
C LEU A 16 3.96 -4.92 -1.21
N VAL A 17 2.71 -5.00 -0.74
CA VAL A 17 2.37 -5.24 0.68
C VAL A 17 3.07 -6.49 1.25
N PRO A 18 2.95 -7.71 0.67
CA PRO A 18 3.64 -8.89 1.21
C PRO A 18 5.17 -8.75 1.18
N VAL A 19 5.74 -8.01 0.22
CA VAL A 19 7.17 -7.71 0.18
C VAL A 19 7.56 -6.84 1.37
N ILE A 20 6.78 -5.80 1.68
CA ILE A 20 7.00 -4.92 2.84
C ILE A 20 6.91 -5.73 4.14
N ILE A 21 5.89 -6.59 4.29
CA ILE A 21 5.78 -7.50 5.46
C ILE A 21 7.03 -8.35 5.60
N TRP A 22 7.48 -8.97 4.51
CA TRP A 22 8.67 -9.82 4.52
C TRP A 22 9.94 -9.05 4.92
N LEU A 23 10.11 -7.82 4.43
CA LEU A 23 11.22 -6.94 4.82
C LEU A 23 11.18 -6.57 6.30
N ILE A 24 10.00 -6.26 6.84
CA ILE A 24 9.81 -5.97 8.27
C ILE A 24 10.18 -7.19 9.12
N VAL A 25 9.66 -8.37 8.79
CA VAL A 25 9.92 -9.61 9.53
C VAL A 25 11.39 -10.03 9.44
N SER A 26 12.07 -9.70 8.34
CA SER A 26 13.49 -9.98 8.16
C SER A 26 14.41 -8.95 8.86
N GLY A 27 13.84 -7.96 9.57
CA GLY A 27 14.60 -6.90 10.24
C GLY A 27 15.19 -5.85 9.30
N ALA A 28 14.84 -5.88 8.01
CA ALA A 28 15.32 -4.94 6.99
C ALA A 28 14.50 -3.64 6.99
N TYR A 29 14.43 -2.96 8.14
CA TYR A 29 13.54 -1.81 8.35
C TYR A 29 13.77 -0.66 7.36
N LEU A 30 15.03 -0.37 6.98
CA LEU A 30 15.31 0.68 6.01
C LEU A 30 14.72 0.35 4.63
N ALA A 31 14.86 -0.90 4.18
CA ALA A 31 14.28 -1.34 2.91
C ALA A 31 12.75 -1.34 2.97
N ALA A 32 12.16 -1.78 4.09
CA ALA A 32 10.72 -1.70 4.32
C ALA A 32 10.20 -0.25 4.28
N PHE A 33 10.94 0.67 4.90
CA PHE A 33 10.60 2.10 4.91
C PHE A 33 10.67 2.72 3.51
N VAL A 34 11.72 2.41 2.73
CA VAL A 34 11.83 2.86 1.33
C VAL A 34 10.71 2.30 0.48
N ALA A 35 10.37 1.01 0.63
CA ALA A 35 9.26 0.39 -0.09
C ALA A 35 7.90 1.00 0.31
N PHE A 36 7.70 1.32 1.58
CA PHE A 36 6.52 2.04 2.06
C PHE A 36 6.40 3.45 1.45
N ILE A 37 7.48 4.22 1.41
CA ILE A 37 7.49 5.52 0.73
C ILE A 37 7.17 5.35 -0.75
N ALA A 38 7.78 4.38 -1.42
CA ALA A 38 7.50 4.11 -2.83
C ALA A 38 6.01 3.75 -3.07
N ALA A 39 5.41 2.97 -2.16
CA ALA A 39 3.98 2.65 -2.18
C ALA A 39 3.12 3.91 -2.04
N GLY A 40 3.43 4.79 -1.07
CA GLY A 40 2.68 6.04 -0.86
C GLY A 40 2.82 7.02 -2.03
N ILE A 41 4.01 7.14 -2.63
CA ILE A 41 4.21 7.96 -3.83
C ILE A 41 3.40 7.40 -5.00
N SER A 42 3.36 6.07 -5.16
CA SER A 42 2.61 5.43 -6.25
C SER A 42 1.12 5.80 -6.23
N ASP A 43 0.53 5.98 -5.04
CA ASP A 43 -0.85 6.44 -4.83
C ASP A 43 -1.10 7.89 -5.23
N GLY A 44 -0.18 8.79 -4.87
CA GLY A 44 -0.28 10.16 -5.33
C GLY A 44 -0.23 10.24 -6.85
N VAL A 45 0.60 9.40 -7.47
CA VAL A 45 0.81 9.38 -8.92
C VAL A 45 -0.37 8.78 -9.68
N ASP A 46 -0.90 7.63 -9.26
CA ASP A 46 -2.03 7.00 -9.95
C ASP A 46 -3.33 7.81 -9.84
N GLY A 47 -3.60 8.39 -8.67
CA GLY A 47 -4.73 9.31 -8.44
C GLY A 47 -4.60 10.60 -9.26
N PHE A 48 -3.38 11.13 -9.40
CA PHE A 48 -3.12 12.29 -10.27
C PHE A 48 -3.35 11.96 -11.75
N ILE A 49 -2.83 10.83 -12.23
CA ILE A 49 -3.02 10.37 -13.61
C ILE A 49 -4.51 10.10 -13.89
N ALA A 50 -5.21 9.43 -12.97
CA ALA A 50 -6.64 9.15 -13.11
C ALA A 50 -7.47 10.43 -13.24
N LYS A 51 -7.17 11.47 -12.45
CA LYS A 51 -7.84 12.78 -12.50
C LYS A 51 -7.48 13.55 -13.78
N LYS A 52 -6.19 13.62 -14.13
CA LYS A 52 -5.71 14.39 -15.29
C LYS A 52 -6.23 13.85 -16.61
N PHE A 53 -6.31 12.53 -16.76
CA PHE A 53 -6.72 11.87 -18.00
C PHE A 53 -8.18 11.38 -17.99
N ARG A 54 -8.96 11.68 -16.94
CA ARG A 54 -10.35 11.20 -16.75
C ARG A 54 -10.47 9.67 -16.87
N LEU A 55 -9.44 8.95 -16.41
CA LEU A 55 -9.34 7.48 -16.46
C LEU A 55 -9.93 6.79 -15.22
N GLN A 56 -10.80 7.48 -14.48
CA GLN A 56 -11.43 6.95 -13.29
C GLN A 56 -12.34 5.77 -13.67
N THR A 57 -12.10 4.63 -13.04
CA THR A 57 -12.89 3.42 -13.26
C THR A 57 -13.60 3.02 -11.97
N LYS A 58 -14.75 2.34 -12.09
CA LYS A 58 -15.43 1.75 -10.92
C LYS A 58 -14.50 0.79 -10.17
N LEU A 59 -13.66 0.03 -10.87
CA LEU A 59 -12.74 -0.91 -10.25
C LEU A 59 -11.62 -0.19 -9.47
N GLY A 60 -11.01 0.84 -10.05
CA GLY A 60 -10.01 1.66 -9.35
C GLY A 60 -10.57 2.30 -8.08
N ALA A 61 -11.78 2.86 -8.15
CA ALA A 61 -12.45 3.46 -6.99
C ALA A 61 -12.68 2.49 -5.82
N TRP A 62 -12.72 1.18 -6.08
CA TRP A 62 -12.78 0.15 -5.04
C TRP A 62 -11.39 -0.36 -4.62
N LEU A 63 -10.45 -0.46 -5.56
CA LEU A 63 -9.10 -0.93 -5.29
C LEU A 63 -8.27 0.08 -4.49
N ASP A 64 -8.40 1.39 -4.74
CA ASP A 64 -7.55 2.40 -4.10
C ASP A 64 -7.76 2.40 -2.56
N PRO A 65 -8.99 2.49 -2.02
CA PRO A 65 -9.22 2.43 -0.58
C PRO A 65 -8.86 1.07 0.04
N LEU A 66 -8.91 -0.01 -0.76
CA LEU A 66 -8.54 -1.34 -0.33
C LEU A 66 -7.01 -1.45 -0.19
N ALA A 67 -6.26 -0.98 -1.19
CA ALA A 67 -4.81 -1.00 -1.20
C ALA A 67 -4.23 -0.17 -0.05
N ASP A 68 -4.81 1.01 0.21
CA ASP A 68 -4.37 1.88 1.31
C ASP A 68 -4.58 1.24 2.69
N LYS A 69 -5.77 0.68 2.93
CA LYS A 69 -6.06 -0.04 4.17
C LYS A 69 -5.18 -1.27 4.33
N LEU A 70 -4.97 -2.03 3.26
CA LEU A 70 -4.10 -3.20 3.28
C LEU A 70 -2.67 -2.83 3.67
N LEU A 71 -2.11 -1.78 3.07
CA LEU A 71 -0.75 -1.33 3.36
C LEU A 71 -0.60 -0.94 4.84
N LEU A 72 -1.51 -0.11 5.37
CA LEU A 72 -1.45 0.35 6.76
C LEU A 72 -1.65 -0.81 7.75
N VAL A 73 -2.71 -1.61 7.56
CA VAL A 73 -3.03 -2.74 8.44
C VAL A 73 -1.90 -3.77 8.43
N ALA A 74 -1.32 -4.07 7.26
CA ALA A 74 -0.20 -5.00 7.16
C ALA A 74 1.01 -4.54 7.97
N ILE A 75 1.37 -3.24 7.89
CA ILE A 75 2.51 -2.68 8.61
C ILE A 75 2.25 -2.71 10.12
N TYR A 76 1.06 -2.28 10.55
CA TYR A 76 0.68 -2.26 11.97
C TYR A 76 0.70 -3.67 12.58
N LEU A 77 0.10 -4.64 11.88
CA LEU A 77 0.09 -6.03 12.32
C LEU A 77 1.51 -6.63 12.35
N SER A 78 2.35 -6.33 11.35
CA SER A 78 3.72 -6.85 11.29
C SER A 78 4.57 -6.33 12.45
N LEU A 79 4.54 -5.01 12.68
CA LEU A 79 5.30 -4.39 13.76
C LEU A 79 4.74 -4.76 15.15
N GLY A 80 3.41 -4.86 15.27
CA GLY A 80 2.75 -5.35 16.47
C GLY A 80 3.11 -6.80 16.80
N PHE A 81 3.16 -7.68 15.81
CA PHE A 81 3.58 -9.08 15.96
C PHE A 81 5.03 -9.19 16.43
N LEU A 82 5.91 -8.31 15.93
CA LEU A 82 7.31 -8.20 16.39
C LEU A 82 7.45 -7.53 17.76
N LYS A 83 6.35 -7.07 18.39
CA LYS A 83 6.33 -6.31 19.66
C LYS A 83 7.08 -4.97 19.61
N GLU A 84 7.28 -4.43 18.40
CA GLU A 84 7.88 -3.11 18.18
C GLU A 84 6.87 -1.97 18.41
N LEU A 85 5.57 -2.27 18.32
CA LEU A 85 4.49 -1.34 18.64
C LEU A 85 3.66 -1.84 19.83
N PRO A 86 3.18 -0.92 20.69
CA PRO A 86 2.27 -1.29 21.77
C PRO A 86 0.92 -1.72 21.20
N ALA A 87 0.28 -2.70 21.82
CA ALA A 87 -0.96 -3.32 21.32
C ALA A 87 -2.10 -2.30 21.10
N TRP A 88 -2.19 -1.26 21.94
CA TRP A 88 -3.21 -0.22 21.78
C TRP A 88 -3.08 0.54 20.46
N LEU A 89 -1.87 0.71 19.93
CA LEU A 89 -1.61 1.41 18.67
C LEU A 89 -1.90 0.51 17.46
N VAL A 90 -1.72 -0.80 17.61
CA VAL A 90 -2.03 -1.79 16.57
C VAL A 90 -3.54 -1.95 16.37
N ILE A 91 -4.32 -1.78 17.43
CA ILE A 91 -5.79 -1.92 17.44
C ILE A 91 -6.50 -0.67 16.89
N LEU A 92 -5.85 0.49 16.98
CA LEU A 92 -6.43 1.81 16.66
C LEU A 92 -6.30 2.12 15.16
#